data_AF-X1F8J9-F1
#
_entry.id   AF-X1F8J9-F1
#
_cell.length_a   1.000
_cell.length_b   1.000
_cell.length_c   1.000
_cell.angle_alpha   90.00
_cell.angle_beta   90.00
_cell.angle_gamma   90.00
#
_symmetry.space_group_name_H-M   'P 1'
#
loop_
_entity.id
_entity.type
_entity.pdbx_description
1 polymer ?
#
loop_
_entity_poly.entity_id
_entity_poly.type
_entity_poly.pdbx_seq_one_letter_code
_entity_poly.pdbx_strand_id
1 'polypeptide(L)' 'MFNEFAFSFFCADIVIVTEIYAAHEIPIPGITGESLTKRISKEQEDVHFMPDFDDIVKFLKKI' A
#
# COMPACT_ATOMS: atom_id res chain seq x y z
N MET A 1 8.01 -10.29 -9.46
CA MET A 1 6.80 -9.45 -9.30
C MET A 1 6.77 -8.59 -8.04
N PHE A 2 6.76 -9.10 -6.80
CA PHE A 2 6.55 -8.24 -5.60
C PHE A 2 7.46 -7.00 -5.54
N ASN A 3 8.78 -7.18 -5.77
CA ASN A 3 9.73 -6.07 -5.80
C ASN A 3 9.50 -5.09 -6.96
N GLU A 4 9.12 -5.59 -8.14
CA GLU A 4 8.85 -4.77 -9.32
C GLU A 4 7.56 -3.96 -9.12
N PHE A 5 6.54 -4.57 -8.51
CA PHE A 5 5.30 -3.90 -8.15
C PHE A 5 5.55 -2.76 -7.15
N ALA A 6 6.35 -3.02 -6.11
CA ALA A 6 6.70 -1.96 -5.17
C ALA A 6 7.45 -0.78 -5.81
N PHE A 7 8.30 -1.05 -6.81
CA PHE A 7 9.01 0.00 -7.55
C PHE A 7 8.08 0.80 -8.48
N SER A 8 6.93 0.27 -8.84
CA SER A 8 5.99 0.93 -9.77
C SER A 8 5.40 2.24 -9.22
N PHE A 9 5.53 2.49 -7.91
CA PHE A 9 5.01 3.69 -7.23
C PHE A 9 6.05 4.80 -7.05
N PHE A 10 7.26 4.64 -7.60
CA PHE A 10 8.39 5.56 -7.39
C PHE A 10 8.07 7.02 -7.76
N CYS A 11 7.29 7.25 -8.82
CA CYS A 11 6.99 8.60 -9.31
C CYS A 11 5.71 9.23 -8.72
N ALA A 12 5.04 8.58 -7.76
CA ALA A 12 3.86 9.16 -7.13
C ALA A 12 4.26 10.27 -6.15
N ASP A 13 3.38 11.24 -5.89
CA ASP A 13 3.60 12.22 -4.82
C ASP A 13 3.26 11.61 -3.45
N ILE A 14 2.16 10.84 -3.38
CA ILE A 14 1.66 10.16 -2.19
C ILE A 14 1.16 8.77 -2.60
N VAL A 15 1.48 7.75 -1.80
CA VAL A 15 1.02 6.37 -2.01
C VAL A 15 0.20 5.91 -0.81
N ILE A 16 -1.06 5.55 -1.04
CA ILE A 16 -1.93 4.95 -0.02
C ILE A 16 -2.18 3.49 -0.40
N VAL A 17 -1.82 2.57 0.50
CA VAL A 17 -1.97 1.12 0.32
C VAL A 17 -3.04 0.61 1.28
N THR A 18 -3.99 -0.15 0.76
CA THR A 18 -5.02 -0.84 1.56
C THR A 18 -4.62 -2.28 1.83
N GLU A 19 -5.44 -3.00 2.60
CA GLU A 19 -5.29 -4.45 2.68
C GLU A 19 -5.55 -5.11 1.32
N ILE A 20 -4.97 -6.30 1.10
CA ILE A 20 -5.14 -7.04 -0.14
C ILE A 20 -6.59 -7.52 -0.29
N TYR A 21 -7.21 -7.12 -1.41
CA TYR A 21 -8.46 -7.72 -1.84
C TYR A 21 -8.20 -9.16 -2.35
N ALA A 22 -8.57 -10.15 -1.53
CA ALA A 22 -8.19 -11.55 -1.77
C ALA A 22 -8.88 -12.21 -2.98
N ALA A 23 -9.99 -11.67 -3.49
CA ALA A 23 -10.70 -12.22 -4.66
C ALA A 23 -11.03 -13.74 -4.59
N HIS A 24 -11.28 -14.29 -3.39
CA HIS A 24 -11.46 -15.72 -3.09
C HIS A 24 -10.18 -16.60 -3.15
N GLU A 25 -9.00 -16.00 -3.20
CA GLU A 25 -7.73 -16.69 -3.07
C GLU A 25 -7.32 -16.88 -1.60
N ILE A 26 -6.50 -17.89 -1.36
CA ILE A 26 -5.91 -18.13 -0.05
C ILE A 26 -4.77 -17.12 0.16
N PRO A 27 -4.77 -16.33 1.25
CA PRO A 27 -3.69 -15.40 1.54
C PRO A 27 -2.33 -16.09 1.57
N ILE A 28 -1.33 -15.45 0.97
CA ILE A 28 0.05 -15.96 0.94
C ILE A 28 0.79 -15.44 2.17
N PRO A 29 1.40 -16.30 3.01
CA PRO A 29 2.15 -15.86 4.18
C PRO A 29 3.22 -14.82 3.85
N GLY A 30 3.20 -13.69 4.56
CA GLY A 30 4.15 -12.58 4.36
C GLY A 30 3.81 -11.62 3.22
N ILE A 31 2.78 -11.90 2.41
CA ILE A 31 2.29 -11.00 1.37
C ILE A 31 1.00 -10.33 1.87
N THR A 32 1.14 -9.11 2.36
CA THR A 32 0.04 -8.28 2.90
C THR A 32 0.17 -6.86 2.36
N GLY A 33 -0.88 -6.05 2.50
CA GLY A 33 -0.80 -4.62 2.17
C GLY A 33 0.28 -3.92 3.00
N GLU A 34 0.42 -4.32 4.27
CA GLU A 34 1.45 -3.81 5.18
C GLU A 34 2.88 -4.17 4.70
N SER A 35 3.12 -5.42 4.29
CA SER A 35 4.45 -5.83 3.82
C SER A 35 4.82 -5.15 2.51
N LEU A 36 3.85 -4.90 1.64
CA LEU A 36 4.04 -4.11 0.42
C LEU A 36 4.36 -2.65 0.74
N THR A 37 3.61 -2.03 1.65
CA THR A 37 3.85 -0.64 2.11
C THR A 37 5.29 -0.47 2.62
N LYS A 38 5.76 -1.38 3.48
CA LYS A 38 7.15 -1.40 4.00
C LYS A 38 8.20 -1.55 2.90
N ARG A 39 7.85 -2.18 1.78
CA ARG A 39 8.75 -2.34 0.64
C ARG A 39 8.77 -1.10 -0.24
N ILE A 40 7.61 -0.48 -0.49
CA ILE A 40 7.48 0.78 -1.24
C ILE A 40 8.23 1.91 -0.52
N SER A 41 8.12 1.96 0.82
CA SER A 41 8.77 2.98 1.66
C SER A 41 10.30 2.95 1.66
N LYS A 42 10.93 2.02 0.93
CA LYS A 42 12.39 2.02 0.71
C LYS A 42 12.81 2.97 -0.42
N GLU A 43 11.91 3.27 -1.34
CA GLU A 43 12.19 4.06 -2.55
C GLU A 43 11.26 5.28 -2.68
N GLN A 44 10.18 5.34 -1.90
CA GLN A 44 9.19 6.42 -1.86
C GLN A 44 9.06 6.95 -0.43
N GLU A 45 9.00 8.26 -0.28
CA GLU A 45 9.01 8.93 1.03
C GLU A 45 7.61 9.03 1.67
N ASP A 46 6.58 9.35 0.88
CA ASP A 46 5.22 9.56 1.39
C ASP A 46 4.30 8.35 1.12
N VAL A 47 4.40 7.36 1.99
CA VAL A 47 3.68 6.08 1.88
C VAL A 47 2.90 5.80 3.15
N HIS A 48 1.62 5.48 3.00
CA HIS A 48 0.73 5.16 4.11
C HIS A 48 0.03 3.81 3.90
N PHE A 49 -0.02 3.02 4.96
CA PHE A 49 -0.90 1.86 5.03
C PHE A 49 -2.20 2.25 5.73
N MET A 50 -3.34 2.08 5.04
CA MET A 50 -4.67 2.37 5.55
C MET A 50 -5.60 1.20 5.15
N PRO A 51 -5.82 0.21 6.02
CA PRO A 51 -6.55 -1.00 5.65
C PRO A 51 -8.02 -0.72 5.30
N ASP A 52 -8.60 0.32 5.89
CA ASP A 52 -10.01 0.68 5.78
C ASP A 52 -10.22 2.02 5.08
N PHE A 53 -11.31 2.12 4.31
CA PHE A 53 -11.64 3.32 3.54
C PHE A 53 -11.93 4.57 4.39
N ASP A 54 -12.44 4.40 5.61
CA ASP A 54 -12.77 5.53 6.48
C ASP A 54 -11.54 6.39 6.81
N ASP A 55 -10.40 5.76 7.03
CA ASP A 55 -9.16 6.47 7.36
C ASP A 55 -8.54 7.13 6.12
N ILE A 56 -8.71 6.51 4.95
CA ILE A 56 -8.34 7.12 3.66
C ILE A 56 -9.15 8.41 3.45
N VAL A 57 -10.47 8.36 3.64
CA VAL A 57 -11.33 9.54 3.48
C VAL A 57 -10.96 10.64 4.46
N LYS A 58 -10.63 10.32 5.72
CA LYS A 58 -10.17 11.31 6.71
C LYS A 58 -8.81 11.91 6.33
N PHE A 59 -7.91 11.11 5.79
CA PHE A 59 -6.59 11.55 5.34
C PHE A 59 -6.71 12.51 4.16
N LEU A 60 -7.44 12.12 3.11
CA LEU A 60 -7.66 12.93 1.91
C LEU A 60 -8.32 14.28 2.17
N LYS A 61 -9.03 14.46 3.29
CA LYS A 61 -9.63 15.74 3.69
C LYS A 61 -8.67 16.70 4.37
N LYS A 62 -7.47 16.25 4.76
CA LYS A 62 -6.47 17.03 5.52
C LYS A 62 -5.32 17.53 4.66
N ILE A 63 -5.17 16.97 3.47
CA ILE A 63 -4.27 17.41 2.39
C ILE A 63 -5.01 18.38 1.48
#